data_AF-A0A6H0D1D1-F1
#
_entry.id   AF-A0A6H0D1D1-F1
#
_cell.length_a   1.000
_cell.length_b   1.000
_cell.length_c   1.000
_cell.angle_alpha   90.00
_cell.angle_beta   90.00
_cell.angle_gamma   90.00
#
_symmetry.space_group_name_H-M   'P 1'
#
loop_
_entity.id
_entity.type
_entity.pdbx_description
1 polymer ?
#
loop_
_entity_poly.entity_id
_entity_poly.type
_entity_poly.pdbx_seq_one_letter_code
_entity_poly.pdbx_strand_id
1 'polypeptide(L)'
;MEPTGKRIEKVPYGGPGLELFLAEGPHPNARSQRPKAVGGSVPVPARLGRLHPVMAALKDAESRLVMPSALRHRSLLLLQGQAAEAVRRGYEVQKARSSFFPREGGVDVAVDGFAYTVTVRQEFPESTDLERSARLVVELAHGLTGRPGRWRDRKSRTLEEALGVILREIEARAVEDARRRQDEQQARAEREVRWQAAMGVAKEQAVRERLAQVLREEAGRWQEAAALSAYCMALERRIGELDGAVDEPALDSARDWLEWARGYVTSVDPLGSGLPEMPHTREPTPEELEPYLRGLSPHGPERHAGR
;
A
#
# COMPACT_ATOMS: atom_id res chain seq x y z
N MET A 1 10.77 7.25 31.37
CA MET A 1 10.81 8.42 30.47
C MET A 1 9.85 8.13 29.32
N GLU A 2 8.70 8.80 29.26
CA GLU A 2 7.77 8.68 28.13
C GLU A 2 8.35 9.43 26.92
N PRO A 3 8.45 8.81 25.72
CA PRO A 3 8.98 9.49 24.53
C PRO A 3 8.06 10.65 24.13
N THR A 4 8.65 11.84 24.00
CA THR A 4 7.94 13.09 23.67
C THR A 4 7.10 12.93 22.41
N GLY A 5 5.80 13.21 22.49
CA GLY A 5 4.88 13.12 21.35
C GLY A 5 4.37 11.71 21.03
N LYS A 6 4.72 10.70 21.82
CA LYS A 6 4.22 9.33 21.68
C LYS A 6 3.46 8.89 22.93
N ARG A 7 2.46 8.01 22.76
CA ARG A 7 1.61 7.48 23.84
C ARG A 7 1.34 6.00 23.62
N ILE A 8 1.13 5.25 24.69
CA ILE A 8 0.73 3.85 24.60
C ILE A 8 -0.79 3.81 24.51
N GLU A 9 -1.32 3.25 23.42
CA GLU A 9 -2.73 2.98 23.24
C GLU A 9 -2.98 1.48 23.36
N LYS A 10 -4.18 1.14 23.82
CA LYS A 10 -4.62 -0.23 24.05
C LYS A 10 -5.94 -0.42 23.33
N VAL A 11 -5.92 -1.21 22.25
CA VAL A 11 -7.13 -1.52 21.48
C VAL A 11 -7.46 -3.00 21.65
N PRO A 12 -8.73 -3.37 21.89
CA PRO A 12 -9.12 -4.78 21.90
C PRO A 12 -8.96 -5.37 20.50
N TYR A 13 -8.13 -6.40 20.39
CA TYR A 13 -7.96 -7.17 19.16
C TYR A 13 -8.85 -8.41 19.26
N GLY A 14 -10.03 -8.34 18.64
CA GLY A 14 -10.96 -9.45 18.43
C GLY A 14 -10.94 -10.55 19.52
N GLY A 15 -11.47 -10.28 20.71
CA GLY A 15 -11.49 -11.22 21.83
C GLY A 15 -10.82 -10.66 23.10
N PRO A 16 -10.32 -11.52 24.02
CA PRO A 16 -9.66 -11.07 25.26
C PRO A 16 -8.23 -10.52 25.05
N GLY A 17 -7.74 -10.54 23.80
CA GLY A 17 -6.42 -10.01 23.43
C GLY A 17 -6.37 -8.48 23.40
N LEU A 18 -5.22 -7.94 23.76
CA LEU A 18 -4.96 -6.51 23.76
C LEU A 18 -3.79 -6.22 22.84
N GLU A 19 -4.01 -5.37 21.85
CA GLU A 19 -2.93 -4.81 21.07
C GLU A 19 -2.46 -3.52 21.76
N LEU A 20 -1.20 -3.51 22.18
CA LEU A 20 -0.53 -2.34 22.72
C LEU A 20 0.35 -1.77 21.60
N PHE A 21 0.06 -0.55 21.17
CA PHE A 21 0.90 0.13 20.20
C PHE A 21 1.29 1.51 20.67
N LEU A 22 2.46 1.96 20.21
CA LEU A 22 2.97 3.29 20.46
C LEU A 22 2.39 4.25 19.42
N ALA A 23 1.34 4.96 19.82
CA ALA A 23 0.65 5.96 19.02
C ALA A 23 1.39 7.30 19.00
N GLU A 24 1.33 8.03 17.90
CA GLU A 24 1.80 9.41 17.84
C GLU A 24 0.69 10.40 18.21
N GLY A 25 1.07 11.50 18.86
CA GLY A 25 0.19 12.60 19.24
C GLY A 25 -0.13 12.68 20.75
N PRO A 26 -0.81 13.77 21.17
CA PRO A 26 -1.03 14.07 22.58
C PRO A 26 -1.85 12.97 23.26
N HIS A 27 -1.49 12.62 24.50
CA HIS A 27 -2.27 11.70 25.34
C HIS A 27 -3.77 12.09 25.36
N PRO A 28 -4.74 11.16 25.34
CA PRO A 28 -6.18 11.45 25.34
C PRO A 28 -6.66 12.37 26.48
N ASN A 29 -5.85 12.49 27.55
CA ASN A 29 -6.13 13.36 28.71
C ASN A 29 -5.47 14.75 28.60
N ALA A 30 -4.69 15.02 27.56
CA ALA A 30 -4.02 16.31 27.38
C ALA A 30 -5.06 17.42 27.20
N ARG A 31 -4.76 18.61 27.73
CA ARG A 31 -5.66 19.78 27.59
C ARG A 31 -5.92 20.15 26.12
N SER A 32 -4.98 19.83 25.22
CA SER A 32 -5.13 20.02 23.77
C SER A 32 -6.18 19.09 23.13
N GLN A 33 -6.51 17.96 23.76
CA GLN A 33 -7.57 17.04 23.34
C GLN A 33 -8.96 17.49 23.83
N ARG A 34 -9.06 18.60 24.58
CA ARG A 34 -10.37 19.14 24.97
C ARG A 34 -11.05 19.74 23.73
N PRO A 35 -12.28 19.32 23.43
CA PRO A 35 -12.98 19.88 22.29
C PRO A 35 -13.33 21.35 22.55
N LYS A 36 -13.09 22.22 21.58
CA LYS A 36 -13.59 23.60 21.60
C LYS A 36 -15.13 23.55 21.55
N ALA A 37 -15.79 24.31 22.43
CA ALA A 37 -17.24 24.28 22.66
C ALA A 37 -18.04 24.96 21.53
N VAL A 38 -17.74 24.67 20.26
CA VAL A 38 -18.45 25.27 19.13
C VAL A 38 -19.54 24.30 18.65
N GLY A 39 -20.36 23.78 19.57
CA GLY A 39 -21.42 22.75 19.47
C GLY A 39 -22.81 23.27 19.25
N GLY A 40 -23.48 22.96 18.14
CA GLY A 40 -24.94 23.00 18.15
C GLY A 40 -25.44 21.98 19.19
N SER A 41 -26.39 22.37 20.04
CA SER A 41 -26.97 21.47 21.03
C SER A 41 -27.69 20.32 20.31
N VAL A 42 -27.39 19.08 20.69
CA VAL A 42 -28.09 17.90 20.16
C VAL A 42 -29.18 17.52 21.15
N PRO A 43 -30.45 17.44 20.73
CA PRO A 43 -31.53 17.08 21.64
C PRO A 43 -31.38 15.62 22.05
N VAL A 44 -31.10 15.39 23.34
CA VAL A 44 -31.17 14.07 23.95
C VAL A 44 -32.61 13.81 24.36
N PRO A 45 -33.24 12.70 23.93
CA PRO A 45 -34.59 12.40 24.35
C PRO A 45 -34.64 12.20 25.87
N ALA A 46 -35.74 12.61 26.51
CA ALA A 46 -35.96 12.35 27.93
C ALA A 46 -36.46 10.91 28.22
N ARG A 47 -36.90 10.18 27.19
CA ARG A 47 -37.48 8.83 27.29
C ARG A 47 -37.11 7.97 26.07
N LEU A 48 -36.95 6.66 26.29
CA LEU A 48 -36.67 5.65 25.26
C LEU A 48 -37.95 5.19 24.54
N GLY A 49 -38.69 6.13 23.91
CA GLY A 49 -39.97 5.84 23.25
C GLY A 49 -39.83 5.35 21.81
N ARG A 50 -39.33 6.22 20.92
CA ARG A 50 -39.06 5.90 19.50
C ARG A 50 -37.57 5.68 19.30
N LEU A 51 -37.13 4.44 19.47
CA LEU A 51 -35.73 4.06 19.30
C LEU A 51 -35.40 3.80 17.84
N HIS A 52 -34.17 4.16 17.44
CA HIS A 52 -33.60 3.68 16.20
C HIS A 52 -33.50 2.13 16.25
N PRO A 53 -33.69 1.38 15.14
CA PRO A 53 -33.64 -0.09 15.17
C PRO A 53 -32.37 -0.68 15.81
N VAL A 54 -31.21 -0.06 15.53
CA VAL A 54 -29.93 -0.44 16.16
C VAL A 54 -29.95 -0.21 17.68
N MET A 55 -30.64 0.83 18.15
CA MET A 55 -30.82 1.14 19.57
C MET A 55 -31.83 0.24 20.27
N ALA A 56 -32.88 -0.19 19.57
CA ALA A 56 -33.76 -1.24 20.08
C ALA A 56 -32.97 -2.54 20.29
N ALA A 57 -32.20 -2.98 19.29
CA ALA A 57 -31.37 -4.18 19.40
C ALA A 57 -30.32 -4.08 20.51
N LEU A 58 -29.69 -2.91 20.71
CA LEU A 58 -28.73 -2.71 21.80
C LEU A 58 -29.41 -2.69 23.17
N LYS A 59 -30.60 -2.11 23.28
CA LYS A 59 -31.39 -2.09 24.51
C LYS A 59 -31.75 -3.50 24.97
N ASP A 60 -32.15 -4.35 24.03
CA ASP A 60 -32.59 -5.74 24.28
C ASP A 60 -31.40 -6.69 24.50
N ALA A 61 -30.17 -6.27 24.17
CA ALA A 61 -28.96 -7.01 24.48
C ALA A 61 -28.56 -6.86 25.96
N GLU A 62 -28.99 -7.80 26.80
CA GLU A 62 -28.66 -7.82 28.24
C GLU A 62 -27.16 -8.00 28.54
N SER A 63 -26.42 -8.63 27.62
CA SER A 63 -24.97 -8.86 27.72
C SER A 63 -24.11 -7.63 27.41
N ARG A 64 -24.72 -6.51 26.98
CA ARG A 64 -24.07 -5.22 26.69
C ARG A 64 -24.40 -4.21 27.75
N LEU A 65 -23.63 -3.13 27.88
CA LEU A 65 -23.85 -2.08 28.90
C LEU A 65 -24.16 -2.66 30.29
N VAL A 66 -23.39 -3.66 30.73
CA VAL A 66 -23.50 -4.27 32.06
C VAL A 66 -23.01 -3.28 33.11
N MET A 67 -23.92 -2.43 33.57
CA MET A 67 -23.70 -1.34 34.52
C MET A 67 -25.00 -1.05 35.30
N PRO A 68 -24.96 -0.26 36.39
CA PRO A 68 -26.16 0.11 37.14
C PRO A 68 -27.29 0.64 36.23
N SER A 69 -28.54 0.32 36.56
CA SER A 69 -29.71 0.57 35.70
C SER A 69 -29.86 2.03 35.26
N ALA A 70 -29.59 2.98 36.16
CA ALA A 70 -29.60 4.41 35.84
C ALA A 70 -28.55 4.79 34.78
N LEU A 71 -27.35 4.23 34.86
CA LEU A 71 -26.27 4.46 33.89
C LEU A 71 -26.53 3.76 32.56
N ARG A 72 -27.10 2.55 32.59
CA ARG A 72 -27.54 1.85 31.38
C ARG A 72 -28.60 2.68 30.65
N HIS A 73 -29.60 3.19 31.39
CA HIS A 73 -30.66 4.03 30.82
C HIS A 73 -30.10 5.30 30.19
N ARG A 74 -29.23 6.03 30.92
CA ARG A 74 -28.57 7.23 30.42
C ARG A 74 -27.69 6.97 29.19
N SER A 75 -26.95 5.87 29.18
CA SER A 75 -26.13 5.45 28.03
C SER A 75 -26.97 5.23 26.78
N LEU A 76 -28.14 4.57 26.91
CA LEU A 76 -29.07 4.36 25.81
C LEU A 76 -29.68 5.68 25.31
N LEU A 77 -29.98 6.65 26.20
CA LEU A 77 -30.48 7.97 25.79
C LEU A 77 -29.42 8.77 25.03
N LEU A 78 -28.17 8.74 25.48
CA LEU A 78 -27.04 9.40 24.80
C LEU A 78 -26.84 8.83 23.39
N LEU A 79 -26.75 7.50 23.27
CA LEU A 79 -26.58 6.83 21.97
C LEU A 79 -27.80 7.05 21.06
N GLN A 80 -29.02 7.05 21.61
CA GLN A 80 -30.23 7.36 20.85
C GLN A 80 -30.25 8.81 20.35
N GLY A 81 -29.88 9.78 21.19
CA GLY A 81 -29.78 11.19 20.80
C GLY A 81 -28.76 11.39 19.68
N GLN A 82 -27.61 10.72 19.80
CA GLN A 82 -26.58 10.75 18.77
C GLN A 82 -27.03 10.07 17.47
N ALA A 83 -27.70 8.92 17.55
CA ALA A 83 -28.23 8.21 16.39
C ALA A 83 -29.32 9.03 15.67
N ALA A 84 -30.25 9.62 16.42
CA ALA A 84 -31.33 10.44 15.86
C ALA A 84 -30.77 11.69 15.15
N GLU A 85 -29.77 12.33 15.76
CA GLU A 85 -29.11 13.49 15.15
C GLU A 85 -28.28 13.10 13.92
N ALA A 86 -27.59 11.96 13.94
CA ALA A 86 -26.87 11.45 12.77
C ALA A 86 -27.84 11.22 11.59
N VAL A 87 -28.97 10.55 11.84
CA VAL A 87 -30.03 10.34 10.84
C VAL A 87 -30.61 11.67 10.35
N ARG A 88 -30.83 12.64 11.24
CA ARG A 88 -31.32 13.98 10.87
C ARG A 88 -30.36 14.70 9.91
N ARG A 89 -29.06 14.46 10.03
CA ARG A 89 -28.02 15.00 9.14
C ARG A 89 -27.82 14.17 7.85
N GLY A 90 -28.58 13.09 7.68
CA GLY A 90 -28.51 12.21 6.51
C GLY A 90 -27.46 11.10 6.62
N TYR A 91 -26.91 10.87 7.81
CA TYR A 91 -25.93 9.80 8.04
C TYR A 91 -26.60 8.49 8.39
N GLU A 92 -25.96 7.38 8.02
CA GLU A 92 -26.46 6.05 8.34
C GLU A 92 -25.96 5.63 9.73
N VAL A 93 -26.83 4.99 10.51
CA VAL A 93 -26.48 4.43 11.82
C VAL A 93 -26.58 2.92 11.75
N GLN A 94 -25.46 2.25 11.98
CA GLN A 94 -25.32 0.81 11.86
C GLN A 94 -25.00 0.17 13.21
N LYS A 95 -25.24 -1.14 13.32
CA LYS A 95 -24.73 -1.94 14.44
C LYS A 95 -23.21 -1.88 14.40
N ALA A 96 -22.60 -1.54 15.53
CA ALA A 96 -21.16 -1.46 15.61
C ALA A 96 -20.50 -2.78 15.20
N ARG A 97 -19.52 -2.69 14.30
CA ARG A 97 -18.77 -3.85 13.81
C ARG A 97 -17.73 -4.36 14.82
N SER A 98 -17.28 -3.49 15.74
CA SER A 98 -16.31 -3.86 16.77
C SER A 98 -16.93 -4.66 17.92
N SER A 99 -16.19 -5.65 18.40
CA SER A 99 -16.53 -6.38 19.62
C SER A 99 -16.34 -5.49 20.84
N PHE A 100 -17.41 -5.27 21.61
CA PHE A 100 -17.37 -4.54 22.87
C PHE A 100 -17.06 -5.45 24.05
N PHE A 101 -16.56 -4.89 25.15
CA PHE A 101 -16.63 -5.57 26.44
C PHE A 101 -18.08 -5.55 26.97
N PRO A 102 -18.49 -6.46 27.88
CA PRO A 102 -19.86 -6.48 28.41
C PRO A 102 -20.31 -5.15 29.03
N ARG A 103 -19.39 -4.37 29.61
CA ARG A 103 -19.67 -3.07 30.25
C ARG A 103 -19.77 -1.90 29.27
N GLU A 104 -19.75 -2.17 27.97
CA GLU A 104 -19.72 -1.18 26.91
C GLU A 104 -20.86 -1.43 25.91
N GLY A 105 -21.20 -0.38 25.16
CA GLY A 105 -22.16 -0.45 24.06
C GLY A 105 -21.92 0.71 23.11
N GLY A 106 -22.33 0.56 21.86
CA GLY A 106 -22.02 1.55 20.84
C GLY A 106 -22.72 1.31 19.52
N VAL A 107 -22.53 2.27 18.61
CA VAL A 107 -23.03 2.28 17.24
C VAL A 107 -21.94 2.70 16.28
N ASP A 108 -22.10 2.32 15.02
CA ASP A 108 -21.33 2.93 13.94
C ASP A 108 -22.16 4.05 13.32
N VAL A 109 -21.56 5.22 13.17
CA VAL A 109 -22.11 6.32 12.37
C VAL A 109 -21.33 6.35 11.06
N ALA A 110 -22.01 6.13 9.93
CA ALA A 110 -21.39 6.11 8.62
C ALA A 110 -21.61 7.45 7.88
N VAL A 111 -20.50 8.06 7.46
CA VAL A 111 -20.44 9.32 6.71
C VAL A 111 -19.53 9.10 5.51
N ASP A 112 -20.02 9.38 4.30
CA ASP A 112 -19.28 9.28 3.03
C ASP A 112 -18.55 7.92 2.83
N GLY A 113 -19.18 6.84 3.28
CA GLY A 113 -18.64 5.48 3.20
C GLY A 113 -17.55 5.15 4.23
N PHE A 114 -17.34 6.01 5.23
CA PHE A 114 -16.50 5.76 6.40
C PHE A 114 -17.37 5.54 7.62
N ALA A 115 -17.13 4.46 8.38
CA ALA A 115 -17.87 4.16 9.59
C ALA A 115 -17.05 4.49 10.82
N TYR A 116 -17.65 5.24 11.74
CA TYR A 116 -17.03 5.68 12.97
C TYR A 116 -17.74 5.05 14.16
N THR A 117 -17.03 4.22 14.92
CA THR A 117 -17.61 3.54 16.08
C THR A 117 -17.63 4.48 17.28
N VAL A 118 -18.84 4.76 17.76
CA VAL A 118 -19.11 5.55 18.96
C VAL A 118 -19.45 4.59 20.07
N THR A 119 -18.66 4.60 21.15
CA THR A 119 -18.87 3.73 22.30
C THR A 119 -19.20 4.53 23.54
N VAL A 120 -20.03 3.98 24.41
CA VAL A 120 -20.32 4.49 25.76
C VAL A 120 -19.98 3.41 26.78
N ARG A 121 -19.31 3.82 27.86
CA ARG A 121 -18.98 2.95 28.99
C ARG A 121 -18.89 3.72 30.30
N GLN A 122 -18.93 3.00 31.40
CA GLN A 122 -18.67 3.56 32.74
C GLN A 122 -17.19 3.94 32.88
N GLU A 123 -16.89 5.14 33.40
CA GLU A 123 -15.50 5.61 33.58
C GLU A 123 -14.80 4.83 34.70
N PHE A 124 -15.48 4.65 35.83
CA PHE A 124 -14.95 4.07 37.06
C PHE A 124 -15.89 2.99 37.63
N PRO A 125 -15.99 1.80 36.99
CA PRO A 125 -16.91 0.75 37.41
C PRO A 125 -16.62 0.15 38.80
N GLU A 126 -15.37 0.27 39.27
CA GLU A 126 -14.91 -0.30 40.55
C GLU A 126 -14.90 0.73 41.69
N SER A 127 -15.26 1.99 41.42
CA SER A 127 -15.22 3.03 42.44
C SER A 127 -16.39 2.94 43.41
N THR A 128 -16.10 3.04 44.70
CA THR A 128 -17.11 3.13 45.78
C THR A 128 -17.65 4.55 45.96
N ASP A 129 -17.02 5.55 45.33
CA ASP A 129 -17.47 6.94 45.32
C ASP A 129 -18.67 7.07 44.36
N LEU A 130 -19.81 7.50 44.88
CA LEU A 130 -21.06 7.64 44.13
C LEU A 130 -20.95 8.65 42.97
N GLU A 131 -20.18 9.73 43.15
CA GLU A 131 -20.00 10.75 42.11
C GLU A 131 -19.12 10.23 40.97
N ARG A 132 -18.06 9.47 41.30
CA ARG A 132 -17.15 8.88 40.31
C ARG A 132 -17.76 7.68 39.58
N SER A 133 -18.44 6.81 40.31
CA SER A 133 -19.09 5.63 39.72
C SER A 133 -20.24 6.01 38.79
N ALA A 134 -20.85 7.19 38.95
CA ALA A 134 -21.90 7.69 38.07
C ALA A 134 -21.40 8.30 36.73
N ARG A 135 -20.08 8.38 36.51
CA ARG A 135 -19.51 9.00 35.30
C ARG A 135 -19.45 8.04 34.13
N LEU A 136 -19.85 8.54 32.96
CA LEU A 136 -19.72 7.86 31.69
C LEU A 136 -18.58 8.47 30.86
N VAL A 137 -18.12 7.67 29.89
CA VAL A 137 -17.18 8.05 28.85
C VAL A 137 -17.79 7.69 27.50
N VAL A 138 -17.75 8.63 26.56
CA VAL A 138 -17.98 8.37 25.14
C VAL A 138 -16.62 8.31 24.44
N GLU A 139 -16.38 7.29 23.62
CA GLU A 139 -15.17 7.19 22.79
C GLU A 139 -15.55 7.09 21.32
N LEU A 140 -14.74 7.74 20.47
CA LEU A 140 -14.86 7.67 19.02
C LEU A 140 -13.65 6.91 18.48
N ALA A 141 -13.86 5.63 18.19
CA ALA A 141 -12.83 4.79 17.61
C ALA A 141 -12.73 5.07 16.12
N HIS A 142 -11.64 5.72 15.72
CA HIS A 142 -11.14 5.75 14.34
C HIS A 142 -9.78 6.45 14.28
N GLY A 143 -8.76 5.74 13.80
CA GLY A 143 -7.46 6.31 13.46
C GLY A 143 -6.57 6.76 14.63
N LEU A 144 -5.30 6.37 14.53
CA LEU A 144 -4.14 6.85 15.28
C LEU A 144 -3.88 8.35 15.02
N THR A 145 -4.79 9.23 15.43
CA THR A 145 -4.67 10.67 15.16
C THR A 145 -4.42 11.46 16.44
N GLY A 146 -3.85 12.66 16.28
CA GLY A 146 -3.73 13.66 17.34
C GLY A 146 -5.04 14.36 17.71
N ARG A 147 -6.20 13.85 17.27
CA ARG A 147 -7.52 14.48 17.45
C ARG A 147 -8.27 13.96 18.70
N PRO A 148 -9.24 14.75 19.22
CA PRO A 148 -10.06 14.32 20.35
C PRO A 148 -10.86 13.06 20.03
N GLY A 149 -10.68 11.99 20.81
CA GLY A 149 -11.41 10.72 20.63
C GLY A 149 -12.12 10.24 21.88
N ARG A 150 -12.09 11.00 22.98
CA ARG A 150 -12.67 10.61 24.26
C ARG A 150 -13.31 11.80 24.97
N TRP A 151 -14.59 11.69 25.28
CA TRP A 151 -15.38 12.67 26.01
C TRP A 151 -15.87 12.03 27.31
N ARG A 152 -15.88 12.79 28.40
CA ARG A 152 -16.18 12.24 29.72
C ARG A 152 -17.03 13.19 30.52
N ASP A 153 -17.86 12.66 31.41
CA ASP A 153 -18.60 13.48 32.35
C ASP A 153 -17.66 14.25 33.29
N ARG A 154 -17.88 15.56 33.42
CA ARG A 154 -17.13 16.42 34.32
C ARG A 154 -18.08 17.38 35.02
N LYS A 155 -17.68 17.92 36.17
CA LYS A 155 -18.48 18.92 36.93
C LYS A 155 -18.86 20.15 36.09
N SER A 156 -18.03 20.50 35.11
CA SER A 156 -18.20 21.67 34.25
C SER A 156 -18.86 21.38 32.90
N ARG A 157 -19.09 20.11 32.54
CA ARG A 157 -19.67 19.73 31.23
C ARG A 157 -20.21 18.30 31.27
N THR A 158 -21.42 18.12 30.76
CA THR A 158 -22.06 16.81 30.63
C THR A 158 -21.80 16.19 29.24
N LEU A 159 -21.97 14.88 29.11
CA LEU A 159 -21.86 14.20 27.80
C LEU A 159 -22.98 14.60 26.84
N GLU A 160 -24.14 14.94 27.36
CA GLU A 160 -25.31 15.43 26.61
C GLU A 160 -24.93 16.69 25.81
N GLU A 161 -24.23 17.63 26.44
CA GLU A 161 -23.68 18.83 25.80
C GLU A 161 -22.51 18.53 24.84
N ALA A 162 -21.94 17.32 24.90
CA ALA A 162 -20.83 16.89 24.05
C ALA A 162 -21.26 16.20 22.76
N LEU A 163 -22.51 15.74 22.64
CA LEU A 163 -22.97 14.99 21.46
C LEU A 163 -22.79 15.75 20.14
N GLY A 164 -23.13 17.05 20.12
CA GLY A 164 -22.95 17.88 18.92
C GLY A 164 -21.49 18.14 18.56
N VAL A 165 -20.59 18.05 19.55
CA VAL A 165 -19.15 18.08 19.31
C VAL A 165 -18.67 16.75 18.74
N ILE A 166 -19.14 15.63 19.28
CA ILE A 166 -18.76 14.30 18.79
C ILE A 166 -19.16 14.11 17.33
N LEU A 167 -20.36 14.56 16.94
CA LEU A 167 -20.81 14.46 15.54
C LEU A 167 -20.01 15.33 14.57
N ARG A 168 -19.65 16.56 14.96
CA ARG A 168 -18.74 17.35 14.11
C ARG A 168 -17.33 16.79 14.02
N GLU A 169 -16.86 16.12 15.07
CA GLU A 169 -15.58 15.41 15.01
C GLU A 169 -15.66 14.24 14.01
N ILE A 170 -16.79 13.51 13.97
CA ILE A 170 -17.07 12.48 12.95
C ILE A 170 -17.02 13.09 11.54
N GLU A 171 -17.75 14.18 11.31
CA GLU A 171 -17.78 14.87 10.02
C GLU A 171 -16.38 15.35 9.59
N ALA A 172 -15.64 15.95 10.52
CA ALA A 172 -14.30 16.45 10.24
C ALA A 172 -13.31 15.31 9.94
N ARG A 173 -13.49 14.11 10.50
CA ARG A 173 -12.70 12.92 10.14
C ARG A 173 -13.10 12.37 8.77
N ALA A 174 -14.39 12.37 8.45
CA ALA A 174 -14.89 11.91 7.15
C ALA A 174 -14.30 12.72 5.99
N VAL A 175 -14.23 14.05 6.14
CA VAL A 175 -13.60 14.93 5.13
C VAL A 175 -12.11 14.62 4.96
N GLU A 176 -11.37 14.40 6.05
CA GLU A 176 -9.94 14.08 6.01
C GLU A 176 -9.69 12.71 5.37
N ASP A 177 -10.48 11.71 5.71
CA ASP A 177 -10.35 10.36 5.16
C ASP A 177 -10.77 10.31 3.68
N ALA A 178 -11.79 11.07 3.28
CA ALA A 178 -12.18 11.21 1.88
C ALA A 178 -11.04 11.81 1.06
N ARG A 179 -10.41 12.89 1.56
CA ARG A 179 -9.23 13.50 0.95
C ARG A 179 -8.08 12.51 0.87
N ARG A 180 -7.78 11.79 1.95
CA ARG A 180 -6.72 10.77 1.95
C ARG A 180 -6.97 9.68 0.91
N ARG A 181 -8.20 9.15 0.84
CA ARG A 181 -8.59 8.15 -0.16
C ARG A 181 -8.40 8.69 -1.58
N GLN A 182 -8.77 9.93 -1.83
CA GLN A 182 -8.58 10.57 -3.13
C GLN A 182 -7.10 10.75 -3.47
N ASP A 183 -6.30 11.26 -2.53
CA ASP A 183 -4.85 11.44 -2.70
C ASP A 183 -4.15 10.09 -2.94
N GLU A 184 -4.54 9.04 -2.21
CA GLU A 184 -4.04 7.68 -2.40
C GLU A 184 -4.42 7.10 -3.77
N GLN A 185 -5.65 7.32 -4.23
CA GLN A 185 -6.11 6.90 -5.56
C GLN A 185 -5.33 7.62 -6.66
N GLN A 186 -5.16 8.93 -6.53
CA GLN A 186 -4.38 9.74 -7.47
C GLN A 186 -2.92 9.28 -7.51
N ALA A 187 -2.30 9.08 -6.35
CA ALA A 187 -0.93 8.60 -6.27
C ALA A 187 -0.77 7.19 -6.86
N ARG A 188 -1.76 6.31 -6.74
CA ARG A 188 -1.76 4.98 -7.39
C ARG A 188 -1.84 5.12 -8.91
N ALA A 189 -2.74 5.96 -9.42
CA ALA A 189 -2.87 6.20 -10.86
C ALA A 189 -1.59 6.81 -11.45
N GLU A 190 -0.98 7.78 -10.77
CA GLU A 190 0.29 8.38 -11.18
C GLU A 190 1.44 7.36 -11.19
N ARG A 191 1.49 6.46 -10.20
CA ARG A 191 2.46 5.36 -10.17
C ARG A 191 2.27 4.40 -11.35
N GLU A 192 1.03 4.05 -11.65
CA GLU A 192 0.70 3.18 -12.79
C GLU A 192 1.12 3.81 -14.12
N VAL A 193 0.77 5.08 -14.37
CA VAL A 193 1.17 5.80 -15.59
C VAL A 193 2.69 5.85 -15.71
N ARG A 194 3.40 6.18 -14.62
CA ARG A 194 4.86 6.21 -14.60
C ARG A 194 5.46 4.83 -14.87
N TRP A 195 4.86 3.77 -14.33
CA TRP A 195 5.31 2.40 -14.53
C TRP A 195 5.13 1.97 -15.98
N GLN A 196 3.97 2.20 -16.57
CA GLN A 196 3.70 1.89 -17.99
C GLN A 196 4.68 2.61 -18.93
N ALA A 197 4.93 3.90 -18.68
CA ALA A 197 5.91 4.66 -19.46
C ALA A 197 7.34 4.07 -19.32
N ALA A 198 7.74 3.69 -18.10
CA ALA A 198 9.04 3.05 -17.88
C ALA A 198 9.15 1.68 -18.54
N MET A 199 8.07 0.88 -18.53
CA MET A 199 8.01 -0.42 -19.21
C MET A 199 8.15 -0.28 -20.73
N GLY A 200 7.49 0.72 -21.34
CA GLY A 200 7.63 1.01 -22.77
C GLY A 200 9.08 1.30 -23.14
N VAL A 201 9.71 2.24 -22.43
CA VAL A 201 11.13 2.59 -22.66
C VAL A 201 12.05 1.40 -22.41
N ALA A 202 11.81 0.61 -21.37
CA ALA A 202 12.62 -0.57 -21.05
C ALA A 202 12.53 -1.63 -22.16
N LYS A 203 11.33 -1.88 -22.71
CA LYS A 203 11.14 -2.82 -23.82
C LYS A 203 11.92 -2.37 -25.06
N GLU A 204 11.84 -1.10 -25.42
CA GLU A 204 12.59 -0.55 -26.57
C GLU A 204 14.10 -0.69 -26.38
N GLN A 205 14.62 -0.40 -25.18
CA GLN A 205 16.04 -0.53 -24.89
C GLN A 205 16.51 -1.98 -24.90
N ALA A 206 15.73 -2.91 -24.33
CA ALA A 206 16.06 -4.34 -24.32
C ALA A 206 16.09 -4.92 -25.75
N VAL A 207 15.13 -4.55 -26.60
CA VAL A 207 15.14 -4.95 -28.02
C VAL A 207 16.35 -4.35 -28.73
N ARG A 208 16.68 -3.08 -28.48
CA ARG A 208 17.84 -2.42 -29.08
C ARG A 208 19.15 -3.11 -28.69
N GLU A 209 19.33 -3.47 -27.43
CA GLU A 209 20.56 -4.14 -26.98
C GLU A 209 20.68 -5.54 -27.57
N ARG A 210 19.57 -6.28 -27.70
CA ARG A 210 19.57 -7.57 -28.40
C ARG A 210 20.05 -7.42 -29.85
N LEU A 211 19.48 -6.47 -30.59
CA LEU A 211 19.86 -6.23 -31.98
C LEU A 211 21.32 -5.78 -32.08
N ALA A 212 21.78 -4.93 -31.17
CA ALA A 212 23.18 -4.53 -31.09
C ALA A 212 24.11 -5.71 -30.82
N GLN A 213 23.71 -6.64 -29.96
CA GLN A 213 24.48 -7.85 -29.66
C GLN A 213 24.64 -8.74 -30.90
N VAL A 214 23.54 -9.01 -31.62
CA VAL A 214 23.59 -9.78 -32.88
C VAL A 214 24.51 -9.09 -33.89
N LEU A 215 24.37 -7.77 -34.06
CA LEU A 215 25.23 -7.00 -34.97
C LEU A 215 26.71 -7.09 -34.60
N ARG A 216 27.05 -7.02 -33.30
CA ARG A 216 28.44 -7.16 -32.82
C ARG A 216 28.98 -8.57 -33.11
N GLU A 217 28.17 -9.60 -32.92
CA GLU A 217 28.55 -10.99 -33.20
C GLU A 217 28.77 -11.23 -34.69
N GLU A 218 27.90 -10.71 -35.57
CA GLU A 218 28.10 -10.77 -37.02
C GLU A 218 29.34 -10.00 -37.47
N ALA A 219 29.53 -8.77 -36.99
CA ALA A 219 30.73 -7.98 -37.30
C ALA A 219 32.02 -8.68 -36.85
N GLY A 220 31.99 -9.35 -35.69
CA GLY A 220 33.11 -10.15 -35.19
C GLY A 220 33.44 -11.34 -36.11
N ARG A 221 32.44 -12.13 -36.50
CA ARG A 221 32.62 -13.26 -37.43
C ARG A 221 33.12 -12.81 -38.81
N TRP A 222 32.61 -11.68 -39.30
CA TRP A 222 33.08 -11.09 -40.55
C TRP A 222 34.55 -10.66 -40.46
N GLN A 223 34.94 -9.99 -39.38
CA GLN A 223 36.33 -9.57 -39.17
C GLN A 223 37.28 -10.78 -39.07
N GLU A 224 36.85 -11.85 -38.40
CA GLU A 224 37.60 -13.11 -38.32
C GLU A 224 37.76 -13.76 -39.71
N ALA A 225 36.67 -13.87 -40.48
CA ALA A 225 36.72 -14.39 -41.85
C ALA A 225 37.65 -13.57 -42.76
N ALA A 226 37.66 -12.24 -42.62
CA ALA A 226 38.57 -11.36 -43.34
C ALA A 226 40.04 -11.61 -42.97
N ALA A 227 40.35 -11.78 -41.67
CA ALA A 227 41.70 -12.09 -41.21
C ALA A 227 42.18 -13.46 -41.70
N LEU A 228 41.32 -14.47 -41.63
CA LEU A 228 41.61 -15.82 -42.12
C LEU A 228 41.77 -15.86 -43.65
N SER A 229 40.97 -15.08 -44.39
CA SER A 229 41.12 -14.91 -45.84
C SER A 229 42.50 -14.34 -46.20
N ALA A 230 42.93 -13.29 -45.47
CA ALA A 230 44.25 -12.69 -45.65
C ALA A 230 45.38 -13.67 -45.33
N TYR A 231 45.22 -14.50 -44.29
CA TYR A 231 46.15 -15.59 -43.99
C TYR A 231 46.21 -16.62 -45.13
N CYS A 232 45.06 -17.05 -45.67
CA CYS A 232 45.01 -17.98 -46.80
C CYS A 232 45.73 -17.43 -48.04
N MET A 233 45.54 -16.15 -48.36
CA MET A 233 46.26 -15.47 -49.45
C MET A 233 47.77 -15.41 -49.19
N ALA A 234 48.19 -15.14 -47.95
CA ALA A 234 49.61 -15.12 -47.59
C ALA A 234 50.25 -16.53 -47.66
N LEU A 235 49.52 -17.56 -47.23
CA LEU A 235 49.96 -18.95 -47.30
C LEU A 235 50.08 -19.44 -48.75
N GLU A 236 49.10 -19.14 -49.60
CA GLU A 236 49.16 -19.46 -51.03
C GLU A 236 50.39 -18.85 -51.69
N ARG A 237 50.64 -17.55 -51.46
CA ARG A 237 51.84 -16.88 -51.96
C ARG A 237 53.12 -17.55 -51.44
N ARG A 238 53.14 -17.96 -50.17
CA ARG A 238 54.31 -18.62 -49.56
C ARG A 238 54.57 -20.00 -50.15
N ILE A 239 53.52 -20.77 -50.43
CA ILE A 239 53.62 -22.06 -51.14
C ILE A 239 54.22 -21.82 -52.53
N GLY A 240 53.74 -20.81 -53.26
CA GLY A 240 54.28 -20.45 -54.59
C GLY A 240 55.74 -19.98 -54.56
N GLU A 241 56.16 -19.25 -53.51
CA GLU A 241 57.57 -18.83 -53.33
C GLU A 241 58.52 -20.00 -53.05
N LEU A 242 58.02 -21.09 -52.45
CA LEU A 242 58.81 -22.27 -52.04
C LEU A 242 58.75 -23.41 -53.08
N ASP A 243 57.99 -23.23 -54.15
CA ASP A 243 57.84 -24.19 -55.24
C ASP A 243 59.20 -24.50 -55.87
N GLY A 244 59.59 -25.77 -55.89
CA GLY A 244 60.91 -26.23 -56.35
C GLY A 244 62.10 -25.97 -55.40
N ALA A 245 61.88 -25.35 -54.22
CA ALA A 245 62.90 -25.10 -53.20
C ALA A 245 62.78 -26.00 -51.95
N VAL A 246 61.65 -26.69 -51.78
CA VAL A 246 61.32 -27.55 -50.64
C VAL A 246 60.75 -28.89 -51.15
N ASP A 247 60.78 -29.93 -50.31
CA ASP A 247 60.25 -31.26 -50.64
C ASP A 247 58.76 -31.22 -51.01
N GLU A 248 58.41 -31.83 -52.15
CA GLU A 248 57.04 -31.86 -52.71
C GLU A 248 55.96 -32.38 -51.73
N PRO A 249 56.19 -33.45 -50.92
CA PRO A 249 55.18 -33.93 -49.98
C PRO A 249 54.79 -32.91 -48.90
N ALA A 250 55.73 -32.02 -48.53
CA ALA A 250 55.45 -30.95 -47.57
C ALA A 250 54.62 -29.83 -48.21
N LEU A 251 54.85 -29.53 -49.49
CA LEU A 251 54.06 -28.58 -50.26
C LEU A 251 52.63 -29.09 -50.49
N ASP A 252 52.45 -30.38 -50.79
CA ASP A 252 51.13 -30.99 -50.94
C ASP A 252 50.31 -30.96 -49.65
N SER A 253 50.93 -31.31 -48.51
CA SER A 253 50.29 -31.19 -47.20
C SER A 253 49.84 -29.74 -46.88
N ALA A 254 50.64 -28.74 -47.29
CA ALA A 254 50.28 -27.33 -47.14
C ALA A 254 49.14 -26.89 -48.08
N ARG A 255 49.07 -27.45 -49.30
CA ARG A 255 47.96 -27.22 -50.25
C ARG A 255 46.65 -27.79 -49.71
N ASP A 256 46.67 -29.00 -49.15
CA ASP A 256 45.50 -29.61 -48.51
C ASP A 256 44.99 -28.77 -47.33
N TRP A 257 45.90 -28.26 -46.50
CA TRP A 257 45.54 -27.35 -45.40
C TRP A 257 44.92 -26.04 -45.91
N LEU A 258 45.48 -25.45 -46.97
CA LEU A 258 44.95 -24.22 -47.58
C LEU A 258 43.54 -24.43 -48.14
N GLU A 259 43.29 -25.57 -48.80
CA GLU A 259 41.95 -25.91 -49.32
C GLU A 259 40.94 -26.02 -48.18
N TRP A 260 41.28 -26.77 -47.12
CA TRP A 260 40.44 -26.88 -45.94
C TRP A 260 40.17 -25.52 -45.29
N ALA A 261 41.20 -24.69 -45.13
CA ALA A 261 41.09 -23.37 -44.52
C ALA A 261 40.16 -22.44 -45.32
N ARG A 262 40.23 -22.46 -46.66
CA ARG A 262 39.31 -21.70 -47.52
C ARG A 262 37.84 -22.14 -47.36
N GLY A 263 37.61 -23.44 -47.26
CA GLY A 263 36.29 -23.99 -46.95
C GLY A 263 35.77 -23.51 -45.58
N TYR A 264 36.63 -23.52 -44.57
CA TYR A 264 36.30 -23.05 -43.23
C TYR A 264 35.95 -21.55 -43.21
N VAL A 265 36.75 -20.70 -43.86
CA VAL A 265 36.48 -19.26 -43.99
C VAL A 265 35.09 -18.99 -44.57
N THR A 266 34.72 -19.72 -45.63
CA THR A 266 33.40 -19.59 -46.26
C THR A 266 32.26 -19.96 -45.31
N SER A 267 32.49 -20.92 -44.40
CA SER A 267 31.50 -21.35 -43.41
C SER A 267 31.31 -20.36 -42.25
N VAL A 268 32.33 -19.56 -41.95
CA VAL A 268 32.33 -18.59 -40.84
C VAL A 268 31.89 -17.21 -41.30
N ASP A 269 32.15 -16.85 -42.57
CA ASP A 269 31.76 -15.54 -43.14
C ASP A 269 30.23 -15.38 -43.11
N PRO A 270 29.69 -14.44 -42.30
CA PRO A 270 28.25 -14.21 -42.24
C PRO A 270 27.67 -13.70 -43.57
N LEU A 271 28.50 -13.14 -44.47
CA LEU A 271 28.07 -12.67 -45.79
C LEU A 271 28.20 -13.73 -46.89
N GLY A 272 28.81 -14.88 -46.60
CA GLY A 272 29.04 -15.95 -47.57
C GLY A 272 27.78 -16.74 -47.95
N SER A 273 26.73 -16.69 -47.12
CA SER A 273 25.48 -17.44 -47.31
C SER A 273 24.29 -16.61 -47.81
N GLY A 274 24.43 -15.28 -47.91
CA GLY A 274 23.37 -14.37 -48.37
C GLY A 274 23.46 -12.98 -47.74
N LEU A 275 22.48 -12.12 -48.04
CA LEU A 275 22.33 -10.81 -47.38
C LEU A 275 21.72 -11.00 -45.98
N PRO A 276 22.27 -10.37 -44.93
CA PRO A 276 21.67 -10.41 -43.61
C PRO A 276 20.27 -9.78 -43.59
N GLU A 277 19.34 -10.43 -42.91
CA GLU A 277 18.00 -9.90 -42.63
C GLU A 277 17.89 -9.37 -41.20
N MET A 278 16.89 -8.53 -40.94
CA MET A 278 16.62 -8.05 -39.59
C MET A 278 16.26 -9.24 -38.68
N PRO A 279 16.97 -9.48 -37.56
CA PRO A 279 16.66 -10.57 -36.67
C PRO A 279 15.23 -10.45 -36.12
N HIS A 280 14.47 -11.55 -36.10
CA HIS A 280 13.16 -11.58 -35.46
C HIS A 280 13.31 -11.38 -33.95
N THR A 281 12.66 -10.35 -33.42
CA THR A 281 12.69 -10.04 -32.00
C THR A 281 11.45 -10.63 -31.32
N ARG A 282 11.67 -11.31 -30.20
CA ARG A 282 10.60 -11.70 -29.26
C ARG A 282 10.35 -10.57 -28.26
N GLU A 283 9.22 -10.64 -27.55
CA GLU A 283 9.04 -9.77 -26.39
C GLU A 283 10.17 -10.02 -25.36
N PRO A 284 10.76 -8.95 -24.79
CA PRO A 284 11.76 -9.08 -23.73
C PRO A 284 11.17 -9.75 -22.48
N THR A 285 11.96 -10.60 -21.82
CA THR A 285 11.56 -11.19 -20.54
C THR A 285 11.68 -10.17 -19.41
N PRO A 286 11.03 -10.37 -18.25
CA PRO A 286 11.19 -9.50 -17.09
C PRO A 286 12.65 -9.22 -16.71
N GLU A 287 13.51 -10.25 -16.73
CA GLU A 287 14.94 -10.16 -16.39
C GLU A 287 15.72 -9.29 -17.39
N GLU A 288 15.30 -9.27 -18.66
CA GLU A 288 15.89 -8.43 -19.71
C GLU A 288 15.47 -6.96 -19.58
N LEU A 289 14.36 -6.70 -18.88
CA LEU A 289 13.86 -5.34 -18.62
C LEU A 289 14.47 -4.73 -17.36
N GLU A 290 14.84 -5.54 -16.36
CA GLU A 290 15.37 -5.09 -15.06
C GLU A 290 16.48 -4.03 -15.17
N PRO A 291 17.51 -4.17 -16.04
CA PRO A 291 18.57 -3.18 -16.16
C PRO A 291 18.07 -1.78 -16.56
N TYR A 292 16.94 -1.72 -17.25
CA TYR A 292 16.38 -0.49 -17.82
C TYR A 292 15.28 0.14 -16.95
N LEU A 293 14.76 -0.59 -15.96
CA LEU A 293 13.66 -0.14 -15.09
C LEU A 293 14.10 0.73 -13.90
N ARG A 294 15.41 0.98 -13.71
CA ARG A 294 15.98 1.91 -12.71
C ARG A 294 15.37 1.76 -11.30
N GLY A 295 15.19 0.53 -10.84
CA GLY A 295 14.64 0.20 -9.52
C GLY A 295 13.11 0.08 -9.43
N LEU A 296 12.39 0.22 -10.56
CA LEU A 296 10.99 -0.20 -10.69
C LEU A 296 10.92 -1.71 -10.93
N SER A 297 9.85 -2.35 -10.45
CA SER A 297 9.60 -3.77 -10.66
C SER A 297 9.07 -4.03 -12.08
N PRO A 298 9.47 -5.11 -12.76
CA PRO A 298 8.86 -5.52 -14.03
C PRO A 298 7.45 -6.11 -13.85
N HIS A 299 7.02 -6.39 -12.61
CA HIS A 299 5.75 -7.05 -12.31
C HIS A 299 4.66 -6.11 -11.77
N GLY A 300 4.96 -4.82 -11.58
CA GLY A 300 3.95 -3.85 -11.16
C GLY A 300 4.52 -2.50 -10.76
N PRO A 301 3.63 -1.53 -10.51
CA PRO A 301 4.00 -0.13 -10.22
C PRO A 301 4.65 0.08 -8.85
N GLU A 302 4.65 -0.95 -8.01
CA GLU A 302 5.33 -0.92 -6.72
C GLU A 302 6.84 -1.03 -6.90
N ARG A 303 7.59 -0.21 -6.14
CA ARG A 303 9.06 -0.28 -6.16
C ARG A 303 9.51 -1.64 -5.68
N HIS A 304 10.57 -2.16 -6.29
CA HIS A 304 11.23 -3.35 -5.78
C HIS A 304 11.71 -3.04 -4.36
N ALA A 305 11.08 -3.65 -3.35
CA ALA A 305 11.57 -3.60 -1.98
C ALA A 305 12.83 -4.48 -1.96
N GLY A 306 13.99 -3.87 -2.24
CA GLY A 306 15.27 -4.54 -2.16
C GLY A 306 15.43 -5.20 -0.79
N ARG A 307 15.79 -6.48 -0.79
CA ARG A 307 16.39 -7.15 0.36
C ARG A 307 17.77 -6.59 0.65
#